data_AF-A0A4S1FGX3-F1
#
_entry.id   AF-A0A4S1FGX3-F1
#
_cell.length_a   1.000
_cell.length_b   1.000
_cell.length_c   1.000
_cell.angle_alpha   90.00
_cell.angle_beta   90.00
_cell.angle_gamma   90.00
#
_symmetry.space_group_name_H-M   'P 1'
#
loop_
_entity.id
_entity.type
_entity.pdbx_description
1 polymer ?
#
loop_
_entity_poly.entity_id
_entity_poly.type
_entity_poly.pdbx_seq_one_letter_code
_entity_poly.pdbx_strand_id
1 'polypeptide(L)'
;MQTVGNPGSGGTDSGNDFTNFLDFSISGTKYEDLTGDGTSADDTAWSHDPVTIFIDDDNSGDLSAGDRSTTTGAGGAWSIGGLTLADVGKNIYEVVPDGSQQTGILVQTVDNPGSGGTDTGNDFTNFLDFSVSGTKYEDLTGNGKTADDTAWSHDPVTIFIDDDNSGDLSAGDRSTTTGAGGAWSIGGLTLADVGKNIYEVVPDGSQQTGILVQTVDNPGSGGTDTGNDFTNFLPPAGQGLTPGFWKNHLDILTQELGEFHSGWNSNTSFETIFEFQNLSKIPGTPSIADALGAKGGGVNHLERSSAAAYLSAAVTAVPDGPGGKPELNFSFSAATSSNPAIIAILNQIDTNDDHTLQPGEVIAAVRDVLNDTNAPTSNFGLTGQPGINDIANAFDAMNNQTHPDASVFLI
;
A
#
# COMPACT_ATOMS: atom_id res chain seq x y z
N MET A 1 37.04 33.13 52.51
CA MET A 1 38.02 34.14 53.00
C MET A 1 37.49 34.68 54.32
N GLN A 2 38.22 34.52 55.43
CA GLN A 2 37.91 35.23 56.68
C GLN A 2 38.82 36.46 56.80
N THR A 3 38.28 37.56 57.32
CA THR A 3 39.04 38.74 57.71
C THR A 3 39.55 38.55 59.13
N VAL A 4 40.87 38.49 59.30
CA VAL A 4 41.52 38.51 60.62
C VAL A 4 41.25 39.86 61.29
N GLY A 5 40.61 39.86 62.44
CA GLY A 5 40.45 41.07 63.25
C GLY A 5 41.77 41.40 63.94
N ASN A 6 42.17 42.67 64.01
CA ASN A 6 43.40 43.06 64.73
C ASN A 6 43.19 42.87 66.25
N PRO A 7 43.84 41.88 66.91
CA PRO A 7 43.60 41.61 68.33
C PRO A 7 44.38 42.57 69.25
N GLY A 8 45.12 43.53 68.70
CA GLY A 8 46.01 44.42 69.44
C GLY A 8 47.33 43.75 69.86
N SER A 9 48.27 44.53 70.39
CA SER A 9 49.60 44.03 70.79
C SER A 9 49.49 43.04 71.96
N GLY A 10 49.88 41.79 71.71
CA GLY A 10 49.83 40.69 72.69
C GLY A 10 48.50 39.94 72.75
N GLY A 11 47.53 40.27 71.89
CA GLY A 11 46.27 39.55 71.77
C GLY A 11 46.38 38.33 70.86
N THR A 12 45.58 37.30 71.15
CA THR A 12 45.40 36.12 70.29
C THR A 12 44.06 36.25 69.58
N ASP A 13 44.06 36.16 68.24
CA ASP A 13 42.82 36.03 67.47
C ASP A 13 42.44 34.54 67.37
N SER A 14 41.37 34.16 68.05
CA SER A 14 40.89 32.78 68.18
C SER A 14 39.51 32.63 67.56
N GLY A 15 39.21 31.49 66.92
CA GLY A 15 37.96 31.26 66.18
C GLY A 15 38.07 31.46 64.66
N ASN A 16 39.30 31.50 64.14
CA ASN A 16 39.57 31.47 62.70
C ASN A 16 39.36 30.05 62.16
N ASP A 17 38.11 29.70 61.87
CA ASP A 17 37.72 28.39 61.32
C ASP A 17 37.68 28.42 59.79
N PHE A 18 38.39 27.49 59.15
CA PHE A 18 38.34 27.28 57.70
C PHE A 18 37.48 26.06 57.39
N THR A 19 36.46 26.26 56.55
CA THR A 19 35.70 25.16 55.95
C THR A 19 36.16 24.97 54.51
N ASN A 20 36.41 23.72 54.14
CA ASN A 20 36.73 23.34 52.77
C ASN A 20 35.57 22.53 52.19
N PHE A 21 35.31 22.71 50.90
CA PHE A 21 34.40 21.86 50.14
C PHE A 21 35.25 20.96 49.26
N LEU A 22 35.07 19.64 49.38
CA LEU A 22 35.73 18.67 48.54
C LEU A 22 34.95 18.52 47.22
N ASP A 23 35.69 18.38 46.13
CA ASP A 23 35.10 18.09 44.82
C ASP A 23 34.23 16.84 44.88
N PHE A 24 33.14 16.83 44.12
CA PHE A 24 32.19 15.73 44.04
C PHE A 24 32.20 15.11 42.63
N SER A 25 31.28 14.17 42.42
CA SER A 25 31.09 13.47 41.15
C SER A 25 29.61 13.32 40.80
N ILE A 26 29.32 13.07 39.53
CA ILE A 26 28.02 12.65 39.01
C ILE A 26 28.13 11.27 38.39
N SER A 27 27.05 10.50 38.40
CA SER A 27 26.98 9.18 37.79
C SER A 27 25.54 8.78 37.45
N GLY A 28 25.44 7.82 36.53
CA GLY A 28 24.18 7.23 36.13
C GLY A 28 24.41 6.00 35.26
N THR A 29 23.33 5.54 34.66
CA THR A 29 23.28 4.38 33.78
C THR A 29 22.53 4.73 32.50
N LYS A 30 23.09 4.33 31.37
CA LYS A 30 22.41 4.35 30.08
C LYS A 30 21.60 3.06 29.93
N TYR A 31 20.34 3.21 29.57
CA TYR A 31 19.39 2.13 29.33
C TYR A 31 18.91 2.12 27.88
N GLU A 32 18.51 0.95 27.42
CA GLU A 32 17.67 0.76 26.24
C GLU A 32 16.22 0.66 26.69
N ASP A 33 15.37 1.54 26.16
CA ASP A 33 13.93 1.52 26.31
C ASP A 33 13.39 0.43 25.39
N LEU A 34 12.84 -0.65 25.95
CA LEU A 34 12.41 -1.77 25.12
C LEU A 34 11.07 -1.55 24.43
N THR A 35 10.23 -0.67 24.96
CA THR A 35 8.82 -0.53 24.51
C THR A 35 8.48 0.85 23.95
N GLY A 36 9.36 1.84 24.14
CA GLY A 36 9.16 3.22 23.74
C GLY A 36 8.32 4.03 24.73
N ASP A 37 8.16 3.56 25.98
CA ASP A 37 7.32 4.21 27.00
C ASP A 37 8.12 5.13 27.94
N GLY A 38 9.39 5.37 27.62
CA GLY A 38 10.31 6.15 28.42
C GLY A 38 11.04 5.26 29.43
N THR A 39 11.46 5.84 30.56
CA THR A 39 12.15 5.04 31.59
C THR A 39 11.16 4.17 32.35
N SER A 40 11.30 2.86 32.23
CA SER A 40 10.42 1.86 32.85
C SER A 40 11.20 0.73 33.52
N ALA A 41 10.49 -0.24 34.12
CA ALA A 41 11.11 -1.30 34.90
C ALA A 41 11.61 -2.49 34.07
N ASP A 42 11.14 -2.60 32.83
CA ASP A 42 11.55 -3.63 31.86
C ASP A 42 12.77 -3.22 31.02
N ASP A 43 13.14 -1.94 31.04
CA ASP A 43 14.34 -1.42 30.40
C ASP A 43 15.60 -2.17 30.82
N THR A 44 16.51 -2.33 29.87
CA THR A 44 17.75 -3.05 30.07
C THR A 44 18.95 -2.14 29.95
N ALA A 45 20.04 -2.48 30.65
CA ALA A 45 21.27 -1.73 30.57
C ALA A 45 21.80 -1.72 29.12
N TRP A 46 22.25 -0.56 28.66
CA TRP A 46 22.72 -0.37 27.29
C TRP A 46 23.83 -1.36 26.92
N SER A 47 23.57 -2.18 25.90
CA SER A 47 24.48 -3.23 25.43
C SER A 47 25.12 -2.95 24.07
N HIS A 48 24.93 -1.74 23.52
CA HIS A 48 25.47 -1.33 22.23
C HIS A 48 26.77 -0.52 22.41
N ASP A 49 27.23 0.12 21.34
CA ASP A 49 28.44 0.93 21.38
C ASP A 49 28.37 2.01 22.49
N PRO A 50 29.52 2.34 23.13
CA PRO A 50 29.57 3.32 24.20
C PRO A 50 28.99 4.68 23.80
N VAL A 51 28.17 5.25 24.68
CA VAL A 51 27.52 6.55 24.50
C VAL A 51 28.35 7.62 25.20
N THR A 52 28.53 8.77 24.55
CA THR A 52 29.22 9.91 25.17
C THR A 52 28.22 10.70 26.01
N ILE A 53 28.54 10.90 27.29
CA ILE A 53 27.78 11.74 28.22
C ILE A 53 28.63 12.96 28.54
N PHE A 54 28.04 14.16 28.54
CA PHE A 54 28.77 15.40 28.76
C PHE A 54 28.01 16.40 29.62
N ILE A 55 28.76 17.22 30.35
CA ILE A 55 28.26 18.43 31.00
C ILE A 55 28.40 19.56 29.97
N ASP A 56 27.30 20.24 29.70
CA ASP A 56 27.26 21.40 28.81
C ASP A 56 27.80 22.62 29.56
N ASP A 57 29.09 22.86 29.44
CA ASP A 57 29.82 23.89 30.17
C ASP A 57 29.60 25.28 29.58
N ASP A 58 29.23 25.37 28.31
CA ASP A 58 28.98 26.62 27.58
C ASP A 58 27.49 26.92 27.29
N ASN A 59 26.60 26.01 27.68
CA ASN A 59 25.15 26.09 27.52
C ASN A 59 24.71 26.12 26.04
N SER A 60 25.45 25.43 25.17
CA SER A 60 25.16 25.33 23.74
C SER A 60 24.11 24.28 23.40
N GLY A 61 23.94 23.28 24.26
CA GLY A 61 23.06 22.12 24.05
C GLY A 61 23.67 20.99 23.21
N ASP A 62 24.90 21.17 22.70
CA ASP A 62 25.61 20.18 21.89
C ASP A 62 27.01 19.93 22.48
N LEU A 63 27.61 18.77 22.18
CA LEU A 63 28.98 18.49 22.63
C LEU A 63 29.98 19.42 21.90
N SER A 64 30.66 20.26 22.67
CA SER A 64 31.53 21.31 22.17
C SER A 64 32.93 21.29 22.80
N ALA A 65 33.82 22.16 22.31
CA ALA A 65 35.17 22.25 22.80
C ALA A 65 35.22 22.95 24.17
N GLY A 66 35.51 22.20 25.22
CA GLY A 66 35.56 22.71 26.60
C GLY A 66 34.65 21.94 27.53
N ASP A 67 33.66 21.23 26.97
CA ASP A 67 32.77 20.36 27.73
C ASP A 67 33.51 19.17 28.31
N ARG A 68 33.18 18.87 29.56
CA ARG A 68 33.66 17.66 30.23
C ARG A 68 32.76 16.51 29.86
N SER A 69 33.36 15.43 29.37
CA SER A 69 32.65 14.25 28.92
C SER A 69 33.28 12.95 29.41
N THR A 70 32.48 11.89 29.33
CA THR A 70 32.85 10.50 29.58
C THR A 70 32.12 9.61 28.58
N THR A 71 32.53 8.35 28.48
CA THR A 71 31.80 7.34 27.72
C THR A 71 31.23 6.29 28.66
N THR A 72 30.05 5.76 28.34
CA THR A 72 29.48 4.66 29.10
C THR A 72 30.39 3.44 29.08
N GLY A 73 30.43 2.72 30.19
CA GLY A 73 31.10 1.43 30.32
C GLY A 73 30.18 0.27 29.97
N ALA A 74 30.68 -0.95 30.19
CA ALA A 74 29.86 -2.16 30.05
C ALA A 74 28.63 -2.09 30.97
N GLY A 75 27.45 -2.38 30.42
CA GLY A 75 26.18 -2.25 31.14
C GLY A 75 25.74 -0.80 31.36
N GLY A 76 26.17 0.13 30.51
CA GLY A 76 25.66 1.51 30.46
C GLY A 76 26.13 2.45 31.56
N ALA A 77 26.87 1.99 32.57
CA ALA A 77 27.31 2.83 33.69
C ALA A 77 28.28 3.93 33.25
N TRP A 78 28.13 5.14 33.77
CA TRP A 78 29.02 6.28 33.48
C TRP A 78 29.24 7.16 34.72
N SER A 79 30.35 7.91 34.73
CA SER A 79 30.61 8.90 35.79
C SER A 79 31.55 10.01 35.34
N ILE A 80 31.38 11.21 35.92
CA ILE A 80 32.27 12.37 35.77
C ILE A 80 32.62 12.87 37.18
N GLY A 81 33.91 13.00 37.49
CA GLY A 81 34.41 13.46 38.79
C GLY A 81 35.11 14.82 38.73
N GLY A 82 35.53 15.31 39.89
CA GLY A 82 36.26 16.59 39.99
C GLY A 82 35.36 17.81 39.84
N LEU A 83 34.09 17.68 40.22
CA LEU A 83 33.09 18.74 40.10
C LEU A 83 33.11 19.64 41.34
N THR A 84 32.88 20.93 41.10
CA THR A 84 32.88 21.96 42.15
C THR A 84 31.50 22.59 42.29
N LEU A 85 31.30 23.44 43.30
CA LEU A 85 30.04 24.18 43.46
C LEU A 85 29.66 25.06 42.26
N ALA A 86 30.60 25.40 41.38
CA ALA A 86 30.33 26.14 40.14
C ALA A 86 29.65 25.28 39.06
N ASP A 87 29.61 23.96 39.24
CA ASP A 87 29.02 23.02 38.29
C ASP A 87 27.56 22.69 38.63
N VAL A 88 27.13 22.96 39.87
CA VAL A 88 25.76 22.73 40.31
C VAL A 88 24.79 23.52 39.44
N GLY A 89 23.78 22.85 38.89
CA GLY A 89 22.78 23.43 38.00
C GLY A 89 23.16 23.43 36.51
N LYS A 90 24.34 22.93 36.13
CA LYS A 90 24.67 22.73 34.72
C LYS A 90 23.91 21.54 34.15
N ASN A 91 23.60 21.60 32.86
CA ASN A 91 22.93 20.54 32.15
C ASN A 91 23.89 19.40 31.81
N ILE A 92 23.36 18.19 31.80
CA ILE A 92 24.04 16.98 31.36
C ILE A 92 23.23 16.41 30.21
N TYR A 93 23.92 16.06 29.14
CA TYR A 93 23.37 15.50 27.92
C TYR A 93 24.11 14.23 27.54
N GLU A 94 23.49 13.46 26.65
CA GLU A 94 24.19 12.48 25.86
C GLU A 94 24.37 12.96 24.42
N VAL A 95 25.38 12.44 23.75
CA VAL A 95 25.40 12.41 22.28
C VAL A 95 24.53 11.23 21.86
N VAL A 96 23.30 11.51 21.41
CA VAL A 96 22.32 10.50 21.03
C VAL A 96 22.93 9.56 19.98
N PRO A 97 22.98 8.23 20.23
CA PRO A 97 23.50 7.27 19.27
C PRO A 97 22.70 7.25 17.98
N ASP A 98 23.38 7.13 16.83
CA ASP A 98 22.75 6.96 15.53
C ASP A 98 21.79 5.76 15.53
N GLY A 99 20.62 5.91 14.89
CA GLY A 99 19.59 4.88 14.87
C GLY A 99 18.88 4.69 16.21
N SER A 100 18.82 5.72 17.05
CA SER A 100 18.08 5.70 18.30
C SER A 100 17.48 7.07 18.62
N GLN A 101 16.52 7.07 19.54
CA GLN A 101 15.90 8.29 20.08
C GLN A 101 15.86 8.22 21.61
N GLN A 102 16.14 9.34 22.26
CA GLN A 102 15.90 9.47 23.70
C GLN A 102 14.41 9.43 24.01
N THR A 103 14.01 8.58 24.94
CA THR A 103 12.62 8.43 25.39
C THR A 103 12.44 8.73 26.88
N GLY A 104 13.52 8.68 27.66
CA GLY A 104 13.54 9.07 29.06
C GLY A 104 13.70 10.58 29.29
N ILE A 105 14.40 10.94 30.37
CA ILE A 105 14.76 12.32 30.65
C ILE A 105 15.76 12.81 29.58
N LEU A 106 15.37 13.83 28.81
CA LEU A 106 16.19 14.38 27.72
C LEU A 106 17.43 15.14 28.24
N VAL A 107 17.28 15.80 29.39
CA VAL A 107 18.33 16.65 29.99
C VAL A 107 18.36 16.42 31.49
N GLN A 108 19.52 15.99 31.98
CA GLN A 108 19.78 15.85 33.40
C GLN A 108 20.44 17.14 33.95
N THR A 109 20.47 17.31 35.27
CA THR A 109 21.07 18.50 35.90
C THR A 109 22.03 18.06 36.99
N VAL A 110 23.19 18.70 37.08
CA VAL A 110 24.14 18.44 38.16
C VAL A 110 23.54 18.91 39.50
N ASP A 111 23.17 17.96 40.36
CA ASP A 111 22.74 18.27 41.72
C ASP A 111 23.93 18.39 42.67
N ASN A 112 23.73 19.02 43.83
CA ASN A 112 24.75 19.15 44.87
C ASN A 112 24.63 18.00 45.89
N PRO A 113 25.48 16.96 45.83
CA PRO A 113 25.43 15.84 46.78
C PRO A 113 26.11 16.18 48.13
N GLY A 114 26.61 17.40 48.29
CA GLY A 114 27.47 17.80 49.40
C GLY A 114 28.96 17.50 49.14
N SER A 115 29.79 18.03 50.04
CA SER A 115 31.26 17.97 49.94
C SER A 115 31.76 16.52 49.83
N GLY A 116 32.38 16.16 48.70
CA GLY A 116 32.94 14.82 48.47
C GLY A 116 31.91 13.74 48.16
N GLY A 117 30.65 14.13 47.91
CA GLY A 117 29.57 13.19 47.58
C GLY A 117 29.57 12.74 46.11
N THR A 118 28.55 11.96 45.76
CA THR A 118 28.22 11.60 44.38
C THR A 118 26.75 11.85 44.15
N ASP A 119 26.43 12.58 43.11
CA ASP A 119 25.09 12.70 42.56
C ASP A 119 24.83 11.51 41.61
N THR A 120 23.77 10.75 41.88
CA THR A 120 23.52 9.43 41.28
C THR A 120 22.11 9.37 40.70
N GLY A 121 21.89 8.50 39.71
CA GLY A 121 20.58 8.35 39.07
C GLY A 121 20.35 9.34 37.94
N ASN A 122 21.44 9.93 37.41
CA ASN A 122 21.43 10.70 36.18
C ASN A 122 21.33 9.71 34.99
N ASP A 123 20.19 9.05 34.85
CA ASP A 123 20.03 7.97 33.88
C ASP A 123 19.53 8.50 32.53
N PHE A 124 19.94 7.85 31.44
CA PHE A 124 19.49 8.16 30.08
C PHE A 124 18.89 6.90 29.46
N THR A 125 17.76 7.02 28.75
CA THR A 125 17.07 5.88 28.14
C THR A 125 16.77 6.18 26.68
N ASN A 126 17.13 5.25 25.77
CA ASN A 126 16.86 5.40 24.34
C ASN A 126 16.18 4.17 23.77
N PHE A 127 15.28 4.41 22.84
CA PHE A 127 14.67 3.41 21.99
C PHE A 127 15.43 3.35 20.66
N LEU A 128 15.78 2.15 20.18
CA LEU A 128 16.42 1.97 18.89
C LEU A 128 15.40 1.97 17.76
N ASP A 129 15.78 2.57 16.63
CA ASP A 129 14.99 2.53 15.41
C ASP A 129 14.72 1.09 14.98
N PHE A 130 13.52 0.86 14.45
CA PHE A 130 13.05 -0.46 14.02
C PHE A 130 12.81 -0.49 12.51
N SER A 131 12.27 -1.62 12.05
CA SER A 131 11.90 -1.82 10.66
C SER A 131 10.54 -2.49 10.53
N VAL A 132 9.93 -2.34 9.36
CA VAL A 132 8.74 -3.07 8.95
C VAL A 132 9.05 -3.91 7.72
N SER A 133 8.40 -5.07 7.60
CA SER A 133 8.61 -6.01 6.51
C SER A 133 7.39 -6.87 6.24
N GLY A 134 7.36 -7.41 5.03
CA GLY A 134 6.35 -8.35 4.60
C GLY A 134 6.71 -9.00 3.27
N THR A 135 5.74 -9.71 2.71
CA THR A 135 5.87 -10.36 1.42
C THR A 135 4.68 -9.99 0.53
N LYS A 136 4.98 -9.62 -0.72
CA LYS A 136 4.00 -9.46 -1.79
C LYS A 136 3.68 -10.82 -2.40
N TYR A 137 2.40 -11.13 -2.50
CA TYR A 137 1.88 -12.36 -3.08
C TYR A 137 1.07 -12.09 -4.35
N GLU A 138 1.07 -13.08 -5.23
CA GLU A 138 0.09 -13.25 -6.30
C GLU A 138 -1.01 -14.18 -5.80
N ASP A 139 -2.23 -13.64 -5.71
CA ASP A 139 -3.44 -14.43 -5.52
C ASP A 139 -3.80 -15.07 -6.84
N LEU A 140 -3.88 -16.40 -6.83
CA LEU A 140 -4.10 -17.19 -8.04
C LEU A 140 -5.58 -17.34 -8.38
N THR A 141 -6.49 -17.03 -7.44
CA THR A 141 -7.92 -17.33 -7.56
C THR A 141 -8.84 -16.13 -7.34
N GLY A 142 -8.31 -15.00 -6.89
CA GLY A 142 -9.07 -13.77 -6.63
C GLY A 142 -9.83 -13.78 -5.29
N ASN A 143 -9.53 -14.71 -4.39
CA ASN A 143 -10.27 -14.90 -3.13
C ASN A 143 -9.56 -14.28 -1.90
N GLY A 144 -8.54 -13.47 -2.14
CA GLY A 144 -7.71 -12.87 -1.11
C GLY A 144 -6.60 -13.81 -0.63
N LYS A 145 -5.93 -13.44 0.47
CA LYS A 145 -4.75 -14.17 0.93
C LYS A 145 -5.10 -15.59 1.39
N THR A 146 -4.67 -16.59 0.63
CA THR A 146 -4.89 -18.01 0.92
C THR A 146 -3.60 -18.83 0.82
N ALA A 147 -3.69 -20.14 1.09
CA ALA A 147 -2.51 -21.00 1.18
C ALA A 147 -1.96 -21.45 -0.19
N ASP A 148 -2.76 -21.32 -1.25
CA ASP A 148 -2.35 -21.60 -2.63
C ASP A 148 -1.65 -20.42 -3.31
N ASP A 149 -1.72 -19.22 -2.73
CA ASP A 149 -1.04 -18.04 -3.22
C ASP A 149 0.47 -18.24 -3.29
N THR A 150 1.08 -17.61 -4.28
CA THR A 150 2.52 -17.71 -4.51
C THR A 150 3.18 -16.35 -4.34
N ALA A 151 4.47 -16.37 -3.99
CA ALA A 151 5.24 -15.15 -3.89
C ALA A 151 5.26 -14.42 -5.24
N TRP A 152 5.12 -13.10 -5.21
CA TRP A 152 5.09 -12.27 -6.41
C TRP A 152 6.35 -12.50 -7.25
N SER A 153 6.13 -12.88 -8.51
CA SER A 153 7.18 -13.28 -9.44
C SER A 153 7.31 -12.36 -10.67
N HIS A 154 6.56 -11.25 -10.66
CA HIS A 154 6.55 -10.24 -11.72
C HIS A 154 7.48 -9.06 -11.37
N ASP A 155 7.36 -7.96 -12.11
CA ASP A 155 8.14 -6.75 -11.87
C ASP A 155 7.98 -6.25 -10.41
N PRO A 156 9.03 -5.65 -9.82
CA PRO A 156 9.00 -5.16 -8.45
C PRO A 156 7.86 -4.19 -8.18
N VAL A 157 7.17 -4.39 -7.06
CA VAL A 157 6.09 -3.51 -6.59
C VAL A 157 6.65 -2.50 -5.62
N THR A 158 6.21 -1.24 -5.72
CA THR A 158 6.60 -0.19 -4.76
C THR A 158 5.69 -0.27 -3.53
N ILE A 159 6.28 -0.39 -2.35
CA ILE A 159 5.60 -0.34 -1.06
C ILE A 159 6.03 0.93 -0.35
N PHE A 160 5.11 1.66 0.25
CA PHE A 160 5.40 2.94 0.90
C PHE A 160 4.63 3.14 2.19
N ILE A 161 5.25 3.87 3.12
CA ILE A 161 4.56 4.45 4.29
C ILE A 161 4.01 5.80 3.84
N ASP A 162 2.72 5.99 4.02
CA ASP A 162 2.03 7.24 3.72
C ASP A 162 2.29 8.23 4.87
N ASP A 163 3.30 9.08 4.68
CA ASP A 163 3.78 10.02 5.70
C ASP A 163 2.89 11.27 5.77
N ASP A 164 2.11 11.57 4.73
CA ASP A 164 1.23 12.75 4.64
C ASP A 164 -0.27 12.45 4.69
N ASN A 165 -0.65 11.18 4.81
CA ASN A 165 -2.02 10.67 4.85
C ASN A 165 -2.83 10.97 3.58
N SER A 166 -2.17 11.06 2.43
CA SER A 166 -2.84 11.32 1.14
C SER A 166 -3.50 10.07 0.55
N GLY A 167 -3.04 8.87 0.93
CA GLY A 167 -3.47 7.59 0.36
C GLY A 167 -2.79 7.23 -0.97
N ASP A 168 -1.93 8.09 -1.50
CA ASP A 168 -1.20 7.90 -2.75
C ASP A 168 0.30 8.09 -2.52
N LEU A 169 1.14 7.48 -3.36
CA LEU A 169 2.59 7.70 -3.28
C LEU A 169 2.95 9.14 -3.68
N SER A 170 3.51 9.88 -2.73
CA SER A 170 3.79 11.31 -2.85
C SER A 170 5.25 11.66 -2.50
N ALA A 171 5.60 12.95 -2.63
CA ALA A 171 6.95 13.42 -2.33
C ALA A 171 7.14 13.59 -0.82
N GLY A 172 7.97 12.73 -0.23
CA GLY A 172 8.23 12.72 1.21
C GLY A 172 8.00 11.35 1.83
N ASP A 173 7.17 10.53 1.18
CA ASP A 173 6.90 9.16 1.60
C ASP A 173 8.15 8.29 1.51
N ARG A 174 8.36 7.50 2.57
CA ARG A 174 9.40 6.49 2.57
C ARG A 174 8.89 5.26 1.84
N SER A 175 9.64 4.82 0.84
CA SER A 175 9.26 3.68 0.02
C SER A 175 10.40 2.69 -0.20
N THR A 176 10.03 1.48 -0.57
CA THR A 176 10.92 0.41 -1.02
C THR A 176 10.30 -0.31 -2.21
N THR A 177 11.06 -1.17 -2.87
CA THR A 177 10.54 -2.06 -3.91
C THR A 177 10.71 -3.51 -3.49
N THR A 178 9.73 -4.36 -3.79
CA THR A 178 9.81 -5.79 -3.50
C THR A 178 11.01 -6.42 -4.20
N GLY A 179 11.74 -7.27 -3.47
CA GLY A 179 12.80 -8.10 -4.01
C GLY A 179 12.31 -9.39 -4.65
N ALA A 180 13.25 -10.29 -4.96
CA ALA A 180 12.93 -11.61 -5.46
C ALA A 180 12.06 -12.39 -4.47
N GLY A 181 10.98 -13.01 -4.95
CA GLY A 181 10.02 -13.71 -4.10
C GLY A 181 9.16 -12.76 -3.25
N GLY A 182 8.96 -11.53 -3.71
CA GLY A 182 8.00 -10.58 -3.11
C GLY A 182 8.40 -9.96 -1.78
N ALA A 183 9.53 -10.33 -1.19
CA ALA A 183 9.96 -9.80 0.11
C ALA A 183 10.26 -8.30 0.03
N TRP A 184 9.84 -7.54 1.04
CA TRP A 184 10.08 -6.10 1.13
C TRP A 184 10.35 -5.68 2.58
N SER A 185 11.08 -4.58 2.77
CA SER A 185 11.30 -3.98 4.08
C SER A 185 11.65 -2.49 3.99
N ILE A 186 11.20 -1.73 4.98
CA ILE A 186 11.55 -0.32 5.23
C ILE A 186 12.11 -0.24 6.66
N GLY A 187 13.32 0.29 6.82
CA GLY A 187 14.00 0.44 8.12
C GLY A 187 14.23 1.89 8.51
N GLY A 188 14.80 2.10 9.69
CA GLY A 188 15.02 3.45 10.26
C GLY A 188 13.70 4.09 10.72
N LEU A 189 12.78 3.27 11.20
CA LEU A 189 11.49 3.71 11.71
C LEU A 189 11.58 4.03 13.19
N THR A 190 10.82 5.02 13.60
CA THR A 190 10.85 5.61 14.94
C THR A 190 9.48 5.50 15.59
N LEU A 191 9.38 5.81 16.89
CA LEU A 191 8.08 5.77 17.58
C LEU A 191 7.03 6.71 16.95
N ALA A 192 7.45 7.77 16.25
CA ALA A 192 6.56 8.66 15.51
C ALA A 192 5.92 8.01 14.27
N ASP A 193 6.41 6.84 13.85
CA ASP A 193 5.90 6.10 12.69
C ASP A 193 4.85 5.07 13.05
N VAL A 194 4.76 4.70 14.33
CA VAL A 194 3.76 3.73 14.82
C VAL A 194 2.35 4.24 14.52
N GLY A 195 1.54 3.39 13.90
CA GLY A 195 0.18 3.71 13.48
C GLY A 195 0.06 4.37 12.10
N LYS A 196 1.17 4.67 11.41
CA LYS A 196 1.11 5.12 10.01
C LYS A 196 0.66 4.02 9.08
N ASN A 197 -0.01 4.40 8.01
CA ASN A 197 -0.49 3.47 7.00
C ASN A 197 0.64 3.09 6.05
N ILE A 198 0.60 1.84 5.59
CA ILE A 198 1.49 1.32 4.57
C ILE A 198 0.61 0.87 3.40
N TYR A 199 1.00 1.26 2.20
CA TYR A 199 0.33 0.95 0.96
C TYR A 199 1.29 0.34 -0.04
N GLU A 200 0.74 -0.21 -1.11
CA GLU A 200 1.48 -0.45 -2.33
C GLU A 200 1.01 0.50 -3.43
N VAL A 201 1.90 0.78 -4.38
CA VAL A 201 1.48 1.24 -5.69
C VAL A 201 0.99 0.01 -6.45
N VAL A 202 -0.34 -0.10 -6.59
CA VAL A 202 -0.99 -1.26 -7.21
C VAL A 202 -0.39 -1.51 -8.60
N PRO A 203 0.20 -2.69 -8.88
CA PRO A 203 0.75 -3.00 -10.19
C PRO A 203 -0.31 -2.95 -11.29
N ASP A 204 0.05 -2.37 -12.43
CA ASP A 204 -0.82 -2.24 -13.59
C ASP A 204 -1.47 -3.57 -13.98
N GLY A 205 -2.79 -3.53 -14.16
CA GLY A 205 -3.58 -4.70 -14.55
C GLY A 205 -3.82 -5.72 -13.44
N SER A 206 -3.35 -5.50 -12.22
CA SER A 206 -3.66 -6.32 -11.05
C SER A 206 -4.72 -5.65 -10.16
N GLN A 207 -5.34 -6.43 -9.27
CA GLN A 207 -6.24 -5.93 -8.23
C GLN A 207 -5.79 -6.43 -6.87
N GLN A 208 -5.76 -5.56 -5.86
CA GLN A 208 -5.55 -5.99 -4.49
C GLN A 208 -6.72 -6.83 -4.01
N THR A 209 -6.43 -8.00 -3.45
CA THR A 209 -7.44 -8.92 -2.91
C THR A 209 -7.21 -9.27 -1.45
N GLY A 210 -6.01 -8.99 -0.91
CA GLY A 210 -5.67 -9.15 0.50
C GLY A 210 -6.05 -7.95 1.36
N ILE A 211 -5.24 -7.70 2.40
CA ILE A 211 -5.33 -6.47 3.19
C ILE A 211 -4.91 -5.29 2.30
N LEU A 212 -5.79 -4.31 2.17
CA LEU A 212 -5.57 -3.14 1.31
C LEU A 212 -4.56 -2.15 1.91
N VAL A 213 -4.57 -2.02 3.24
CA VAL A 213 -3.76 -1.07 4.00
C VAL A 213 -3.18 -1.79 5.20
N GLN A 214 -1.86 -1.79 5.30
CA GLN A 214 -1.16 -2.27 6.49
C GLN A 214 -0.89 -1.10 7.44
N THR A 215 -0.52 -1.38 8.68
CA THR A 215 -0.23 -0.36 9.68
C THR A 215 1.10 -0.67 10.32
N VAL A 216 1.92 0.34 10.55
CA VAL A 216 3.18 0.18 11.28
C VAL A 216 2.86 -0.15 12.74
N ASP A 217 3.15 -1.38 13.17
CA ASP A 217 3.09 -1.77 14.56
C ASP A 217 4.43 -1.49 15.27
N ASN A 218 4.41 -1.37 16.60
CA ASN A 218 5.63 -1.24 17.40
C ASN A 218 6.18 -2.64 17.75
N PRO A 219 7.29 -3.10 17.15
CA PRO A 219 7.87 -4.40 17.46
C PRO A 219 8.78 -4.38 18.70
N GLY A 220 8.91 -3.23 19.37
CA GLY A 220 9.92 -2.96 20.39
C GLY A 220 11.24 -2.46 19.79
N SER A 221 12.13 -2.00 20.68
CA SER A 221 13.41 -1.39 20.31
C SER A 221 14.26 -2.30 19.42
N GLY A 222 14.69 -1.77 18.27
CA GLY A 222 15.51 -2.49 17.31
C GLY A 222 14.81 -3.67 16.62
N GLY A 223 13.50 -3.81 16.83
CA GLY A 223 12.69 -4.92 16.34
C GLY A 223 12.39 -4.86 14.84
N THR A 224 11.63 -5.85 14.40
CA THR A 224 11.04 -5.88 13.05
C THR A 224 9.57 -6.21 13.17
N ASP A 225 8.72 -5.30 12.69
CA ASP A 225 7.31 -5.56 12.43
C ASP A 225 7.19 -6.41 11.16
N THR A 226 6.60 -7.60 11.27
CA THR A 226 6.62 -8.64 10.22
C THR A 226 5.21 -9.11 9.90
N GLY A 227 5.00 -9.60 8.67
CA GLY A 227 3.71 -10.14 8.25
C GLY A 227 2.80 -9.10 7.62
N ASN A 228 3.35 -7.93 7.29
CA ASN A 228 2.69 -6.87 6.53
C ASN A 228 2.59 -7.29 5.06
N ASP A 229 1.75 -8.27 4.76
CA ASP A 229 1.70 -8.87 3.42
C ASP A 229 0.70 -8.14 2.52
N PHE A 230 1.07 -7.93 1.26
CA PHE A 230 0.16 -7.47 0.21
C PHE A 230 -0.12 -8.63 -0.75
N THR A 231 -1.34 -8.71 -1.26
CA THR A 231 -1.77 -9.80 -2.13
C THR A 231 -2.61 -9.24 -3.26
N ASN A 232 -2.23 -9.54 -4.51
CA ASN A 232 -2.97 -9.09 -5.69
C ASN A 232 -3.27 -10.25 -6.61
N PHE A 233 -4.48 -10.24 -7.16
CA PHE A 233 -4.85 -11.06 -8.29
C PHE A 233 -4.36 -10.38 -9.57
N LEU A 234 -3.58 -11.11 -10.36
CA LEU A 234 -3.23 -10.71 -11.72
C LEU A 234 -4.06 -11.56 -12.69
N PRO A 235 -5.09 -11.00 -13.33
CA PRO A 235 -5.82 -11.67 -14.39
C PRO A 235 -4.86 -12.18 -15.46
N PRO A 236 -4.90 -13.47 -15.84
CA PRO A 236 -4.15 -13.99 -16.97
C PRO A 236 -4.28 -13.10 -18.21
N ALA A 237 -3.16 -12.81 -18.87
CA ALA A 237 -3.14 -12.03 -20.10
C ALA A 237 -4.13 -12.62 -21.12
N GLY A 238 -5.15 -11.83 -21.51
CA GLY A 238 -6.23 -12.28 -22.39
C GLY A 238 -7.57 -12.57 -21.71
N GLN A 239 -7.76 -12.21 -20.43
CA GLN A 239 -9.08 -12.14 -19.77
C GLN A 239 -9.95 -10.94 -20.19
N GLY A 240 -9.80 -10.47 -21.43
CA GLY A 240 -11.00 -10.02 -22.13
C GLY A 240 -11.89 -11.25 -22.34
N LEU A 241 -13.20 -11.09 -22.25
CA LEU A 241 -14.19 -12.11 -22.59
C LEU A 241 -14.23 -12.35 -24.13
N THR A 242 -13.06 -12.64 -24.71
CA THR A 242 -12.79 -12.80 -26.13
C THR A 242 -13.54 -14.02 -26.68
N PRO A 243 -13.82 -14.07 -28.00
CA PRO A 243 -14.36 -15.28 -28.61
C PRO A 243 -13.51 -16.54 -28.34
N GLY A 244 -12.19 -16.37 -28.21
CA GLY A 244 -11.25 -17.46 -27.90
C GLY A 244 -11.42 -18.01 -26.49
N PHE A 245 -11.65 -17.14 -25.49
CA PHE A 245 -11.94 -17.55 -24.13
C PHE A 245 -13.21 -18.39 -24.08
N TRP A 246 -14.34 -17.85 -24.54
CA TRP A 246 -15.64 -18.53 -24.48
C TRP A 246 -15.67 -19.85 -25.21
N LYS A 247 -15.03 -19.92 -26.39
CA LYS A 247 -14.96 -21.15 -27.18
C LYS A 247 -14.23 -22.28 -26.46
N ASN A 248 -13.24 -21.95 -25.65
CA ASN A 248 -12.43 -22.94 -24.94
C ASN A 248 -12.99 -23.28 -23.54
N HIS A 249 -14.00 -22.55 -23.06
CA HIS A 249 -14.61 -22.69 -21.73
C HIS A 249 -16.14 -22.80 -21.83
N LEU A 250 -16.63 -23.84 -22.52
CA LEU A 250 -18.08 -24.05 -22.78
C LEU A 250 -18.89 -24.40 -21.52
N ASP A 251 -18.22 -24.89 -20.49
CA ASP A 251 -18.75 -25.14 -19.15
C ASP A 251 -19.13 -23.83 -18.46
N ILE A 252 -18.20 -22.86 -18.43
CA ILE A 252 -18.45 -21.51 -17.90
C ILE A 252 -19.55 -20.82 -18.71
N LEU A 253 -19.46 -20.85 -20.05
CA LEU A 253 -20.50 -20.31 -20.93
C LEU A 253 -21.89 -20.88 -20.57
N THR A 254 -21.98 -22.20 -20.41
CA THR A 254 -23.25 -22.87 -20.09
C THR A 254 -23.83 -22.43 -18.75
N GLN A 255 -22.97 -22.25 -17.75
CA GLN A 255 -23.37 -21.74 -16.44
C GLN A 255 -23.91 -20.32 -16.54
N GLU A 256 -23.11 -19.39 -17.07
CA GLU A 256 -23.44 -17.96 -17.15
C GLU A 256 -24.73 -17.71 -17.95
N LEU A 257 -24.88 -18.39 -19.09
CA LEU A 257 -26.12 -18.30 -19.87
C LEU A 257 -27.33 -18.84 -19.11
N GLY A 258 -27.16 -19.92 -18.36
CA GLY A 258 -28.24 -20.52 -17.57
C GLY A 258 -28.66 -19.66 -16.37
N GLU A 259 -27.71 -18.95 -15.77
CA GLU A 259 -27.94 -17.96 -14.70
C GLU A 259 -28.65 -16.71 -15.23
N PHE A 260 -28.20 -16.19 -16.38
CA PHE A 260 -28.82 -15.05 -17.04
C PHE A 260 -30.24 -15.37 -17.55
N HIS A 261 -30.41 -16.53 -18.18
CA HIS A 261 -31.70 -16.98 -18.68
C HIS A 261 -31.89 -18.48 -18.43
N SER A 262 -32.84 -18.82 -17.56
CA SER A 262 -33.16 -20.20 -17.22
C SER A 262 -33.42 -21.05 -18.47
N GLY A 263 -32.71 -22.17 -18.59
CA GLY A 263 -32.84 -23.12 -19.68
C GLY A 263 -31.89 -22.88 -20.86
N TRP A 264 -31.13 -21.78 -20.87
CA TRP A 264 -30.09 -21.55 -21.88
C TRP A 264 -28.79 -22.29 -21.52
N ASN A 265 -28.04 -22.67 -22.56
CA ASN A 265 -26.74 -23.34 -22.45
C ASN A 265 -25.91 -23.10 -23.73
N SER A 266 -24.70 -23.68 -23.80
CA SER A 266 -23.82 -23.61 -24.98
C SER A 266 -24.44 -24.05 -26.32
N ASN A 267 -25.48 -24.88 -26.30
CA ASN A 267 -26.20 -25.31 -27.51
C ASN A 267 -27.41 -24.45 -27.85
N THR A 268 -27.74 -23.42 -27.05
CA THR A 268 -28.79 -22.46 -27.39
C THR A 268 -28.45 -21.82 -28.73
N SER A 269 -29.43 -21.76 -29.64
CA SER A 269 -29.19 -21.26 -31.00
C SER A 269 -28.93 -19.75 -30.98
N PHE A 270 -28.07 -19.29 -31.89
CA PHE A 270 -27.74 -17.87 -32.06
C PHE A 270 -29.01 -17.05 -32.35
N GLU A 271 -29.94 -17.59 -33.14
CA GLU A 271 -31.26 -17.01 -33.40
C GLU A 271 -32.09 -16.80 -32.14
N THR A 272 -32.01 -17.74 -31.19
CA THR A 272 -32.79 -17.68 -29.95
C THR A 272 -32.27 -16.56 -29.06
N ILE A 273 -30.94 -16.42 -28.95
CA ILE A 273 -30.30 -15.39 -28.13
C ILE A 273 -30.51 -13.99 -28.74
N PHE A 274 -30.35 -13.87 -30.06
CA PHE A 274 -30.46 -12.59 -30.77
C PHE A 274 -31.87 -12.28 -31.28
N GLU A 275 -32.85 -13.12 -30.96
CA GLU A 275 -34.29 -12.93 -31.20
C GLU A 275 -34.71 -12.59 -32.65
N PHE A 276 -33.88 -12.85 -33.66
CA PHE A 276 -34.23 -12.52 -35.05
C PHE A 276 -35.10 -13.60 -35.70
N GLN A 277 -36.05 -13.17 -36.51
CA GLN A 277 -37.10 -14.04 -37.07
C GLN A 277 -36.74 -14.59 -38.46
N ASN A 278 -35.93 -13.86 -39.22
CA ASN A 278 -35.53 -14.26 -40.56
C ASN A 278 -34.35 -15.25 -40.57
N LEU A 279 -34.67 -16.54 -40.44
CA LEU A 279 -33.69 -17.64 -40.45
C LEU A 279 -32.91 -17.81 -41.77
N SER A 280 -33.27 -17.11 -42.84
CA SER A 280 -32.50 -17.15 -44.09
C SER A 280 -31.24 -16.28 -44.06
N LYS A 281 -31.10 -15.42 -43.04
CA LYS A 281 -29.97 -14.49 -42.88
C LYS A 281 -28.71 -15.18 -42.36
N ILE A 282 -28.89 -16.22 -41.56
CA ILE A 282 -27.82 -17.04 -40.99
C ILE A 282 -28.09 -18.52 -41.35
N PRO A 283 -27.29 -19.12 -42.24
CA PRO A 283 -27.51 -20.50 -42.65
C PRO A 283 -27.25 -21.50 -41.51
N GLY A 284 -28.18 -22.44 -41.31
CA GLY A 284 -27.92 -23.65 -40.52
C GLY A 284 -28.17 -23.57 -39.01
N THR A 285 -28.73 -22.45 -38.51
CA THR A 285 -29.10 -22.25 -37.09
C THR A 285 -28.01 -22.66 -36.11
N PRO A 286 -26.82 -22.01 -36.17
CA PRO A 286 -25.69 -22.36 -35.33
C PRO A 286 -26.03 -22.17 -33.84
N SER A 287 -25.46 -23.01 -32.99
CA SER A 287 -25.44 -22.71 -31.55
C SER A 287 -24.56 -21.49 -31.25
N ILE A 288 -24.72 -20.90 -30.07
CA ILE A 288 -23.83 -19.83 -29.61
C ILE A 288 -22.36 -20.31 -29.52
N ALA A 289 -22.14 -21.60 -29.21
CA ALA A 289 -20.81 -22.22 -29.25
C ALA A 289 -20.26 -22.34 -30.68
N ASP A 290 -21.11 -22.70 -31.66
CA ASP A 290 -20.73 -22.73 -33.08
C ASP A 290 -20.40 -21.33 -33.60
N ALA A 291 -21.18 -20.31 -33.19
CA ALA A 291 -20.98 -18.90 -33.55
C ALA A 291 -19.62 -18.40 -33.06
N LEU A 292 -19.23 -18.67 -31.80
CA LEU A 292 -17.88 -18.38 -31.28
C LEU A 292 -16.78 -19.08 -32.08
N GLY A 293 -17.08 -20.25 -32.63
CA GLY A 293 -16.19 -21.03 -33.49
C GLY A 293 -16.13 -20.59 -34.96
N ALA A 294 -17.00 -19.67 -35.40
CA ALA A 294 -17.16 -19.29 -36.79
C ALA A 294 -15.88 -18.71 -37.39
N LYS A 295 -15.61 -19.03 -38.66
CA LYS A 295 -14.41 -18.61 -39.39
C LYS A 295 -14.77 -17.78 -40.62
N GLY A 296 -13.96 -16.77 -40.92
CA GLY A 296 -14.16 -15.87 -42.06
C GLY A 296 -14.71 -14.50 -41.65
N GLY A 297 -14.99 -13.67 -42.66
CA GLY A 297 -15.54 -12.31 -42.53
C GLY A 297 -17.07 -12.27 -42.68
N GLY A 298 -17.63 -11.05 -42.75
CA GLY A 298 -19.07 -10.87 -42.97
C GLY A 298 -19.92 -11.42 -41.83
N VAL A 299 -20.94 -12.21 -42.16
CA VAL A 299 -21.86 -12.80 -41.17
C VAL A 299 -21.11 -13.67 -40.15
N ASN A 300 -20.14 -14.47 -40.59
CA ASN A 300 -19.34 -15.31 -39.69
C ASN A 300 -18.45 -14.48 -38.74
N HIS A 301 -18.11 -13.25 -39.11
CA HIS A 301 -17.44 -12.34 -38.19
C HIS A 301 -18.44 -11.82 -37.16
N LEU A 302 -19.59 -11.33 -37.64
CA LEU A 302 -20.67 -10.84 -36.79
C LEU A 302 -21.08 -11.87 -35.74
N GLU A 303 -21.33 -13.12 -36.13
CA GLU A 303 -21.66 -14.23 -35.24
C GLU A 303 -20.66 -14.39 -34.11
N ARG A 304 -19.37 -14.46 -34.45
CA ARG A 304 -18.29 -14.68 -33.48
C ARG A 304 -18.12 -13.51 -32.52
N SER A 305 -18.07 -12.29 -33.07
CA SER A 305 -17.82 -11.09 -32.28
C SER A 305 -19.04 -10.71 -31.43
N SER A 306 -20.25 -10.85 -31.95
CA SER A 306 -21.47 -10.53 -31.19
C SER A 306 -21.78 -11.59 -30.14
N ALA A 307 -21.50 -12.87 -30.40
CA ALA A 307 -21.65 -13.90 -29.37
C ALA A 307 -20.79 -13.61 -28.14
N ALA A 308 -19.52 -13.25 -28.36
CA ALA A 308 -18.63 -12.85 -27.27
C ALA A 308 -19.09 -11.55 -26.59
N ALA A 309 -19.52 -10.55 -27.36
CA ALA A 309 -20.03 -9.29 -26.83
C ALA A 309 -21.29 -9.49 -25.97
N TYR A 310 -22.22 -10.32 -26.43
CA TYR A 310 -23.43 -10.65 -25.69
C TYR A 310 -23.10 -11.37 -24.38
N LEU A 311 -22.23 -12.39 -24.44
CA LEU A 311 -21.81 -13.11 -23.24
C LEU A 311 -21.14 -12.16 -22.25
N SER A 312 -20.30 -11.24 -22.74
CA SER A 312 -19.67 -10.21 -21.91
C SER A 312 -20.67 -9.27 -21.25
N ALA A 313 -21.71 -8.87 -21.97
CA ALA A 313 -22.77 -8.02 -21.44
C ALA A 313 -23.75 -8.76 -20.50
N ALA A 314 -23.89 -10.09 -20.66
CA ALA A 314 -24.87 -10.90 -19.93
C ALA A 314 -24.32 -11.53 -18.63
N VAL A 315 -23.00 -11.58 -18.46
CA VAL A 315 -22.38 -12.08 -17.22
C VAL A 315 -22.69 -11.10 -16.08
N THR A 316 -23.41 -11.58 -15.05
CA THR A 316 -23.82 -10.76 -13.91
C THR A 316 -23.08 -11.10 -12.61
N ALA A 317 -22.10 -12.01 -12.63
CA ALA A 317 -21.13 -12.23 -11.56
C ALA A 317 -20.11 -13.32 -11.92
N VAL A 318 -18.82 -13.05 -11.66
CA VAL A 318 -18.04 -14.02 -10.89
C VAL A 318 -18.61 -13.99 -9.46
N PRO A 319 -19.08 -15.10 -8.87
CA PRO A 319 -19.70 -15.04 -7.54
C PRO A 319 -18.69 -14.79 -6.39
N ASP A 320 -19.02 -13.75 -5.62
CA ASP A 320 -18.80 -13.50 -4.18
C ASP A 320 -17.38 -13.24 -3.60
N GLY A 321 -17.05 -11.95 -3.49
CA GLY A 321 -16.25 -11.35 -2.40
C GLY A 321 -16.95 -10.09 -1.83
N PRO A 322 -16.77 -9.74 -0.54
CA PRO A 322 -17.57 -8.73 0.14
C PRO A 322 -17.12 -7.29 -0.18
N GLY A 323 -17.60 -6.78 -1.32
CA GLY A 323 -17.54 -5.37 -1.72
C GLY A 323 -18.81 -4.86 -2.41
N GLY A 324 -19.78 -5.74 -2.67
CA GLY A 324 -20.95 -5.41 -3.50
C GLY A 324 -20.53 -5.27 -4.97
N LYS A 325 -21.21 -5.98 -5.86
CA LYS A 325 -21.02 -5.88 -7.31
C LYS A 325 -21.05 -4.39 -7.72
N PRO A 326 -20.00 -3.85 -8.36
CA PRO A 326 -20.02 -3.82 -9.83
C PRO A 326 -18.62 -3.90 -10.52
N GLU A 327 -18.61 -3.97 -11.86
CA GLU A 327 -17.50 -3.55 -12.75
C GLU A 327 -16.50 -4.60 -13.32
N LEU A 328 -16.99 -5.70 -13.90
CA LEU A 328 -16.59 -6.02 -15.28
C LEU A 328 -17.73 -5.59 -16.22
N ASN A 329 -18.20 -4.36 -16.04
CA ASN A 329 -19.16 -3.76 -16.96
C ASN A 329 -18.48 -3.72 -18.33
N PHE A 330 -19.15 -4.29 -19.34
CA PHE A 330 -18.68 -4.33 -20.73
C PHE A 330 -18.71 -2.90 -21.31
N SER A 331 -17.75 -2.12 -20.85
CA SER A 331 -17.65 -0.68 -21.00
C SER A 331 -16.58 -0.29 -21.99
N PHE A 332 -16.70 0.91 -22.57
CA PHE A 332 -15.82 1.34 -23.64
C PHE A 332 -15.61 2.86 -23.61
N SER A 333 -14.37 3.32 -23.85
CA SER A 333 -14.02 4.73 -24.04
C SER A 333 -12.99 4.94 -25.16
N ALA A 334 -12.71 6.20 -25.47
CA ALA A 334 -11.55 6.56 -26.27
C ALA A 334 -10.20 6.06 -25.68
N ALA A 335 -10.13 5.74 -24.38
CA ALA A 335 -8.96 5.10 -23.78
C ALA A 335 -8.91 3.58 -24.08
N THR A 336 -10.04 2.95 -24.40
CA THR A 336 -10.11 1.50 -24.68
C THR A 336 -10.06 1.17 -26.18
N SER A 337 -10.42 2.10 -27.07
CA SER A 337 -10.10 2.05 -28.50
C SER A 337 -9.66 3.40 -29.04
N SER A 338 -8.45 3.47 -29.61
CA SER A 338 -7.93 4.68 -30.26
C SER A 338 -8.56 4.96 -31.63
N ASN A 339 -9.48 4.12 -32.12
CA ASN A 339 -10.16 4.31 -33.40
C ASN A 339 -11.50 5.06 -33.22
N PRO A 340 -11.60 6.34 -33.63
CA PRO A 340 -12.80 7.14 -33.41
C PRO A 340 -14.04 6.59 -34.11
N ALA A 341 -13.88 5.84 -35.22
CA ALA A 341 -15.00 5.24 -35.92
C ALA A 341 -15.62 4.07 -35.13
N ILE A 342 -14.80 3.32 -34.40
CA ILE A 342 -15.26 2.21 -33.55
C ILE A 342 -16.00 2.78 -32.34
N ILE A 343 -15.45 3.80 -31.68
CA ILE A 343 -16.10 4.45 -30.54
C ILE A 343 -17.44 5.08 -30.97
N ALA A 344 -17.50 5.72 -32.14
CA ALA A 344 -18.75 6.28 -32.64
C ALA A 344 -19.84 5.21 -32.88
N ILE A 345 -19.45 4.01 -33.33
CA ILE A 345 -20.38 2.89 -33.49
C ILE A 345 -20.81 2.35 -32.13
N LEU A 346 -19.89 2.16 -31.19
CA LEU A 346 -20.21 1.67 -29.84
C LEU A 346 -21.15 2.64 -29.11
N ASN A 347 -20.90 3.95 -29.18
CA ASN A 347 -21.81 4.99 -28.68
C ASN A 347 -23.19 4.99 -29.36
N GLN A 348 -23.31 4.43 -30.57
CA GLN A 348 -24.61 4.32 -31.24
C GLN A 348 -25.34 3.03 -30.87
N ILE A 349 -24.60 2.00 -30.43
CA ILE A 349 -25.15 0.75 -29.91
C ILE A 349 -25.63 0.96 -28.47
N ASP A 350 -24.83 1.66 -27.67
CA ASP A 350 -25.19 2.17 -26.35
C ASP A 350 -26.28 3.23 -26.50
N THR A 351 -27.52 2.87 -26.15
CA THR A 351 -28.69 3.72 -26.32
C THR A 351 -29.06 4.50 -25.07
N ASN A 352 -28.50 4.10 -23.92
CA ASN A 352 -28.72 4.78 -22.65
C ASN A 352 -27.59 5.76 -22.30
N ASP A 353 -26.54 5.79 -23.13
CA ASP A 353 -25.36 6.66 -23.04
C ASP A 353 -24.60 6.47 -21.70
N ASP A 354 -24.60 5.26 -21.13
CA ASP A 354 -23.89 4.93 -19.89
C ASP A 354 -22.47 4.36 -20.11
N HIS A 355 -22.03 4.33 -21.38
CA HIS A 355 -20.76 3.77 -21.86
C HIS A 355 -20.58 2.28 -21.52
N THR A 356 -21.68 1.56 -21.26
CA THR A 356 -21.70 0.13 -20.95
C THR A 356 -22.72 -0.57 -21.83
N LEU A 357 -22.27 -1.55 -22.63
CA LEU A 357 -23.22 -2.29 -23.45
C LEU A 357 -24.00 -3.31 -22.63
N GLN A 358 -25.32 -3.25 -22.76
CA GLN A 358 -26.25 -4.20 -22.18
C GLN A 358 -26.62 -5.30 -23.20
N PRO A 359 -27.07 -6.49 -22.73
CA PRO A 359 -27.49 -7.57 -23.62
C PRO A 359 -28.53 -7.13 -24.66
N GLY A 360 -29.47 -6.26 -24.26
CA GLY A 360 -30.51 -5.74 -25.14
C GLY A 360 -29.97 -4.86 -26.28
N GLU A 361 -28.90 -4.12 -26.03
CA GLU A 361 -28.26 -3.22 -27.01
C GLU A 361 -27.44 -4.02 -28.03
N VAL A 362 -26.70 -5.01 -27.54
CA VAL A 362 -25.99 -5.97 -28.40
C VAL A 362 -26.98 -6.73 -29.29
N ILE A 363 -28.11 -7.19 -28.74
CA ILE A 363 -29.18 -7.83 -29.51
C ILE A 363 -29.74 -6.87 -30.58
N ALA A 364 -30.08 -5.64 -30.20
CA ALA A 364 -30.66 -4.66 -31.12
C ALA A 364 -29.75 -4.35 -32.31
N ALA A 365 -28.46 -4.14 -32.07
CA ALA A 365 -27.49 -3.83 -33.12
C ALA A 365 -27.32 -4.99 -34.13
N VAL A 366 -27.28 -6.23 -33.65
CA VAL A 366 -27.21 -7.42 -34.52
C VAL A 366 -28.48 -7.57 -35.35
N ARG A 367 -29.66 -7.34 -34.75
CA ARG A 367 -30.94 -7.42 -35.46
C ARG A 367 -31.08 -6.35 -36.54
N ASP A 368 -30.67 -5.12 -36.24
CA ASP A 368 -30.66 -4.00 -37.20
C ASP A 368 -29.78 -4.35 -38.41
N VAL A 369 -28.54 -4.80 -38.17
CA VAL A 369 -27.58 -5.04 -39.25
C VAL A 369 -27.93 -6.23 -40.15
N LEU A 370 -28.65 -7.22 -39.60
CA LEU A 370 -29.23 -8.32 -40.37
C LEU A 370 -30.47 -7.91 -41.18
N ASN A 371 -30.98 -6.68 -41.00
CA ASN A 371 -32.20 -6.16 -41.60
C ASN A 371 -33.40 -7.09 -41.34
N ASP A 372 -33.61 -7.46 -40.08
CA ASP A 372 -34.76 -8.25 -39.66
C ASP A 372 -36.01 -7.36 -39.48
N THR A 373 -37.19 -7.85 -39.83
CA THR A 373 -38.42 -7.03 -39.96
C THR A 373 -38.93 -6.40 -38.67
N ASN A 374 -38.40 -6.79 -37.51
CA ASN A 374 -38.80 -6.32 -36.19
C ASN A 374 -37.65 -5.57 -35.46
N ALA A 375 -36.61 -5.15 -36.17
CA ALA A 375 -35.48 -4.49 -35.54
C ALA A 375 -35.92 -3.14 -34.90
N PRO A 376 -35.54 -2.87 -33.64
CA PRO A 376 -36.18 -1.84 -32.83
C PRO A 376 -35.77 -0.40 -33.18
N THR A 377 -34.58 -0.20 -33.75
CA THR A 377 -33.95 1.12 -33.85
C THR A 377 -33.67 1.56 -35.29
N SER A 378 -33.58 0.63 -36.26
CA SER A 378 -33.27 0.92 -37.67
C SER A 378 -32.04 1.80 -37.87
N ASN A 379 -31.08 1.74 -36.94
CA ASN A 379 -29.88 2.58 -36.88
C ASN A 379 -28.70 2.00 -37.66
N PHE A 380 -28.74 0.70 -37.96
CA PHE A 380 -27.70 -0.05 -38.67
C PHE A 380 -28.28 -0.86 -39.84
N GLY A 381 -27.44 -1.21 -40.81
CA GLY A 381 -27.78 -2.16 -41.88
C GLY A 381 -28.44 -1.56 -43.12
N LEU A 382 -28.89 -0.29 -43.11
CA LEU A 382 -29.40 0.41 -44.29
C LEU A 382 -28.32 1.16 -45.07
N THR A 383 -28.66 1.62 -46.27
CA THR A 383 -27.73 2.37 -47.12
C THR A 383 -27.30 3.68 -46.43
N GLY A 384 -26.00 3.83 -46.20
CA GLY A 384 -25.42 5.00 -45.52
C GLY A 384 -25.28 4.84 -44.00
N GLN A 385 -25.69 3.70 -43.43
CA GLN A 385 -25.48 3.35 -42.03
C GLN A 385 -24.34 2.32 -41.89
N PRO A 386 -23.78 2.14 -40.67
CA PRO A 386 -22.85 1.05 -40.40
C PRO A 386 -23.47 -0.31 -40.75
N GLY A 387 -22.69 -1.15 -41.44
CA GLY A 387 -23.11 -2.47 -41.91
C GLY A 387 -22.52 -3.62 -41.08
N ILE A 388 -22.70 -4.85 -41.56
CA ILE A 388 -22.35 -6.09 -40.84
C ILE A 388 -20.90 -6.07 -40.35
N ASN A 389 -19.98 -5.66 -41.21
CA ASN A 389 -18.56 -5.63 -40.87
C ASN A 389 -18.23 -4.55 -39.85
N ASP A 390 -18.94 -3.42 -39.86
CA ASP A 390 -18.67 -2.30 -38.97
C ASP A 390 -19.07 -2.67 -37.54
N ILE A 391 -20.26 -3.26 -37.37
CA ILE A 391 -20.74 -3.78 -36.08
C ILE A 391 -19.84 -4.91 -35.59
N ALA A 392 -19.48 -5.85 -36.46
CA ALA A 392 -18.60 -6.96 -36.09
C ALA A 392 -17.22 -6.46 -35.62
N ASN A 393 -16.64 -5.50 -36.34
CA ASN A 393 -15.37 -4.88 -35.95
C ASN A 393 -15.47 -4.10 -34.63
N ALA A 394 -16.61 -3.43 -34.37
CA ALA A 394 -16.81 -2.71 -33.11
C ALA A 394 -16.86 -3.67 -31.92
N PHE A 395 -17.66 -4.74 -32.03
CA PHE A 395 -17.69 -5.79 -31.01
C PHE A 395 -16.35 -6.50 -30.85
N ASP A 396 -15.67 -6.87 -31.93
CA ASP A 396 -14.36 -7.52 -31.86
C ASP A 396 -13.31 -6.61 -31.22
N ALA A 397 -13.32 -5.33 -31.59
CA ALA A 397 -12.41 -4.36 -31.00
C ALA A 397 -12.63 -4.21 -29.50
N MET A 398 -13.88 -4.25 -29.03
CA MET A 398 -14.25 -4.18 -27.60
C MET A 398 -13.96 -5.47 -26.84
N ASN A 399 -14.27 -6.64 -27.41
CA ASN A 399 -13.98 -7.94 -26.82
C ASN A 399 -12.48 -8.18 -26.55
N ASN A 400 -11.61 -7.50 -27.31
CA ASN A 400 -10.15 -7.63 -27.22
C ASN A 400 -9.49 -6.47 -26.47
N GLN A 401 -10.23 -5.64 -25.72
CA GLN A 401 -9.69 -4.52 -24.94
C GLN A 401 -9.29 -4.97 -23.54
N THR A 402 -8.33 -4.26 -22.96
CA THR A 402 -8.13 -4.25 -21.50
C THR A 402 -9.36 -3.59 -20.86
N HIS A 403 -10.10 -4.33 -20.03
CA HIS A 403 -11.27 -3.79 -19.34
C HIS A 403 -10.87 -2.56 -18.52
N PRO A 404 -11.42 -1.38 -18.80
CA PRO A 404 -11.22 -0.22 -17.94
C PRO A 404 -11.95 -0.45 -16.63
N ASP A 405 -11.36 0.05 -15.55
CA ASP A 405 -12.08 0.26 -14.29
C ASP A 405 -13.27 1.19 -14.56
N ALA A 406 -14.49 0.86 -14.11
CA ALA A 406 -15.65 1.70 -14.44
C ALA A 406 -15.71 2.99 -13.60
N SER A 407 -14.82 3.16 -12.61
CA SER A 407 -14.53 4.48 -12.01
C SER A 407 -14.07 5.53 -13.02
N VAL A 408 -13.55 5.14 -14.18
CA VAL A 408 -13.12 6.08 -15.24
C VAL A 408 -14.30 6.73 -15.98
N PHE A 409 -15.53 6.22 -15.80
CA PHE A 409 -16.73 6.66 -16.52
C PHE A 409 -17.75 7.42 -15.66
N LEU A 410 -17.55 7.45 -14.34
CA LEU A 410 -18.41 8.17 -13.40
C LEU A 410 -17.91 9.61 -13.22
N ILE A 411 -18.17 10.48 -14.20
CA ILE A 411 -18.01 11.94 -14.07
C ILE A 411 -19.31 12.66 -14.44
#